data_AF-A0A5B7FDF7-F1
#
_entry.id   AF-A0A5B7FDF7-F1
#
_cell.length_a   1.000
_cell.length_b   1.000
_cell.length_c   1.000
_cell.angle_alpha   90.00
_cell.angle_beta   90.00
_cell.angle_gamma   90.00
#
_symmetry.space_group_name_H-M   'P 1'
#
loop_
_entity.id
_entity.type
_entity.pdbx_description
1 polymer ?
#
loop_
_entity_poly.entity_id
_entity_poly.type
_entity_poly.pdbx_seq_one_letter_code
_entity_poly.pdbx_strand_id
1 'polypeptide(L)'
;MGRKKLNMEEKTCALTLLEQGMPGKCVAEELSVNRWSIYSLKMEAAKLRPNTTSPRKPGSGGKSKTTSKTACILKETKRTEFLPWDDYFMAVAFLSAMRSKDPSSQVGACIVNADKKIVGIGYNGMPIGCSDDELPWNKESSDPLQTKYMYGM
;
A
#
# COMPACT_ATOMS: atom_id res chain seq x y z
N MET A 1 16.65 -35.55 8.81
CA MET A 1 15.55 -34.58 8.59
C MET A 1 15.65 -34.02 7.19
N GLY A 2 14.64 -34.25 6.34
CA GLY A 2 14.67 -33.90 4.92
C GLY A 2 14.52 -32.41 4.64
N ARG A 3 14.99 -31.98 3.46
CA ARG A 3 14.82 -30.60 2.97
C ARG A 3 13.36 -30.38 2.57
N LYS A 4 12.54 -29.84 3.48
CA LYS A 4 11.18 -29.38 3.16
C LYS A 4 11.25 -28.14 2.27
N LYS A 5 10.63 -28.22 1.08
CA LYS A 5 10.43 -27.07 0.19
C LYS A 5 9.24 -26.27 0.72
N LEU A 6 9.45 -24.99 0.98
CA LEU A 6 8.42 -24.08 1.45
C LEU A 6 7.41 -23.82 0.33
N ASN A 7 6.11 -23.87 0.64
CA ASN A 7 5.06 -23.41 -0.26
C ASN A 7 5.03 -21.85 -0.32
N MET A 8 4.18 -21.27 -1.18
CA MET A 8 4.17 -19.81 -1.37
C MET A 8 3.75 -19.03 -0.12
N GLU A 9 2.83 -19.56 0.68
CA GLU A 9 2.36 -18.94 1.93
C GLU A 9 3.47 -18.98 2.99
N GLU A 10 4.12 -20.15 3.16
CA GLU A 10 5.23 -20.34 4.09
C GLU A 10 6.44 -19.47 3.72
N LYS A 11 6.72 -19.29 2.41
CA LYS A 11 7.76 -18.38 1.92
C LYS A 11 7.44 -16.92 2.25
N THR A 12 6.19 -16.52 2.08
CA THR A 12 5.74 -15.14 2.33
C THR A 12 5.80 -14.83 3.83
N CYS A 13 5.26 -15.73 4.67
CA CYS A 13 5.34 -15.63 6.12
C CYS A 13 6.81 -15.57 6.61
N ALA A 14 7.67 -16.46 6.12
CA ALA A 14 9.10 -16.45 6.47
C ALA A 14 9.80 -15.13 6.13
N LEU A 15 9.51 -14.54 4.96
CA LEU A 15 10.10 -13.25 4.55
C LEU A 15 9.60 -12.10 5.42
N THR A 16 8.30 -12.04 5.72
CA THR A 16 7.73 -11.00 6.60
C THR A 16 8.36 -11.04 8.00
N LEU A 17 8.49 -12.22 8.60
CA LEU A 17 9.10 -12.38 9.92
C LEU A 17 10.59 -11.99 9.93
N LEU A 18 11.31 -12.29 8.84
CA LEU A 18 12.70 -11.87 8.67
C LEU A 18 12.84 -10.35 8.47
N GLU A 19 11.91 -9.72 7.76
CA GLU A 19 11.86 -8.25 7.59
C GLU A 19 11.52 -7.53 8.90
N GLN A 20 10.72 -8.16 9.78
CA GLN A 20 10.48 -7.73 11.17
C GLN A 20 11.71 -7.90 12.08
N GLY A 21 12.84 -8.38 11.55
CA GLY A 21 14.10 -8.52 12.28
C GLY A 21 14.23 -9.80 13.08
N MET A 22 13.32 -10.77 12.92
CA MET A 22 13.42 -12.05 13.64
C MET A 22 14.65 -12.86 13.17
N PRO A 23 15.39 -13.48 14.10
CA PRO A 23 16.54 -14.30 13.74
C PRO A 23 16.08 -15.57 13.02
N GLY A 24 16.75 -15.94 11.94
CA GLY A 24 16.32 -17.06 11.07
C GLY A 24 16.26 -18.44 11.74
N LYS A 25 16.84 -18.60 12.94
CA LYS A 25 16.66 -19.79 13.79
C LYS A 25 15.23 -19.87 14.35
N CYS A 26 14.67 -18.76 14.80
CA CYS A 26 13.32 -18.68 15.36
C CYS A 26 12.27 -18.86 14.27
N VAL A 27 12.50 -18.27 13.09
CA VAL A 27 11.63 -18.46 11.91
C VAL A 27 11.61 -19.92 11.44
N ALA A 28 12.75 -20.62 11.54
CA ALA A 28 12.82 -22.05 11.20
C ALA A 28 12.04 -22.93 12.18
N GLU A 29 12.11 -22.62 13.47
CA GLU A 29 11.34 -23.31 14.53
C GLU A 29 9.84 -23.06 14.38
N GLU A 30 9.43 -21.81 14.15
CA GLU A 30 8.02 -21.41 14.01
C GLU A 30 7.33 -22.09 12.82
N LEU A 31 8.02 -22.18 11.67
CA LEU A 31 7.48 -22.84 10.48
C LEU A 31 7.76 -24.35 10.43
N SER A 32 8.34 -24.91 11.50
CA SER A 32 8.76 -26.32 11.59
C SER A 32 9.56 -26.78 10.35
N VAL A 33 10.50 -25.93 9.93
CA VAL A 33 11.35 -26.14 8.76
C VAL A 33 12.82 -26.16 9.13
N ASN A 34 13.64 -26.76 8.28
CA ASN A 34 15.07 -26.79 8.52
C ASN A 34 15.69 -25.39 8.28
N ARG A 35 16.75 -25.07 9.03
CA ARG A 35 17.49 -23.81 8.90
C ARG A 35 18.03 -23.56 7.49
N TRP A 36 18.32 -24.63 6.74
CA TRP A 36 18.82 -24.54 5.37
C TRP A 36 17.76 -24.02 4.38
N SER A 37 16.47 -24.32 4.60
CA SER A 37 15.35 -23.82 3.79
C SER A 37 15.22 -22.31 3.95
N ILE A 38 15.38 -21.79 5.18
CA ILE A 38 15.37 -20.34 5.45
C ILE A 38 16.62 -19.67 4.86
N TYR A 39 17.81 -20.28 5.00
CA TYR A 39 19.03 -19.76 4.37
C TYR A 39 18.91 -19.71 2.84
N SER A 40 18.38 -20.78 2.23
CA SER A 40 18.17 -20.83 0.78
C SER A 40 17.17 -19.79 0.31
N LEU A 41 16.09 -19.55 1.07
CA LEU A 41 15.12 -18.50 0.79
C LEU A 41 15.75 -17.10 0.88
N LYS A 42 16.62 -16.85 1.87
CA LYS A 42 17.40 -15.60 1.96
C LYS A 42 18.32 -15.42 0.76
N MET A 43 18.99 -16.49 0.30
CA MET A 43 19.84 -16.45 -0.89
C MET A 43 19.05 -16.25 -2.19
N GLU A 44 17.86 -16.85 -2.29
CA GLU A 44 16.92 -16.67 -3.40
C GLU A 44 16.40 -15.23 -3.44
N ALA A 45 15.99 -14.68 -2.29
CA ALA A 45 15.56 -13.29 -2.14
C ALA A 45 16.71 -12.28 -2.40
N ALA A 46 17.94 -12.57 -1.98
CA ALA A 46 19.10 -11.73 -2.23
C ALA A 46 19.52 -11.70 -3.71
N LYS A 47 19.26 -12.76 -4.46
CA LYS A 47 19.45 -12.79 -5.93
C LYS A 47 18.43 -11.92 -6.68
N LEU A 48 17.34 -11.54 -6.02
CA LEU A 48 16.25 -10.75 -6.61
C LEU A 48 16.37 -9.23 -6.36
N ARG A 49 17.52 -8.71 -5.88
CA ARG A 49 17.79 -7.26 -5.79
C ARG A 49 19.16 -6.87 -6.39
N PRO A 50 19.34 -5.61 -6.89
CA PRO A 50 20.08 -5.38 -8.12
C PRO A 50 21.52 -4.82 -7.97
N ASN A 51 22.36 -5.23 -8.93
CA ASN A 51 23.57 -4.59 -9.46
C ASN A 51 24.92 -4.79 -8.73
N THR A 52 25.76 -5.64 -9.32
CA THR A 52 27.23 -5.47 -9.35
C THR A 52 27.77 -5.77 -10.75
N THR A 53 28.21 -4.73 -11.45
CA THR A 53 28.85 -4.78 -12.77
C THR A 53 30.32 -5.17 -12.62
N SER A 54 30.75 -6.30 -13.21
CA SER A 54 32.16 -6.55 -13.53
C SER A 54 32.43 -6.17 -15.00
N PRO A 55 33.61 -5.69 -15.39
CA PRO A 55 33.68 -4.87 -16.59
C PRO A 55 33.61 -5.73 -17.92
N ARG A 56 33.28 -5.21 -19.14
CA ARG A 56 33.63 -5.73 -20.52
C ARG A 56 34.45 -4.84 -21.55
N LYS A 57 35.70 -5.16 -21.93
CA LYS A 57 36.37 -4.65 -23.16
C LYS A 57 35.80 -5.45 -24.34
N PRO A 58 35.85 -4.91 -25.56
CA PRO A 58 34.91 -5.27 -26.61
C PRO A 58 35.43 -6.37 -27.56
N GLY A 59 34.48 -7.10 -28.15
CA GLY A 59 34.54 -7.71 -29.49
C GLY A 59 35.37 -8.98 -29.69
N SER A 60 34.74 -10.06 -30.16
CA SER A 60 35.43 -11.25 -30.65
C SER A 60 36.16 -10.94 -31.97
N GLY A 61 37.48 -11.03 -31.92
CA GLY A 61 38.39 -11.08 -33.06
C GLY A 61 39.75 -11.51 -32.55
N GLY A 62 39.91 -12.81 -32.24
CA GLY A 62 41.14 -13.36 -31.67
C GLY A 62 41.24 -13.22 -30.14
N LYS A 63 41.94 -14.17 -29.53
CA LYS A 63 42.04 -14.38 -28.08
C LYS A 63 42.50 -13.12 -27.31
N SER A 64 41.64 -12.50 -26.48
CA SER A 64 42.05 -11.88 -25.20
C SER A 64 40.91 -11.33 -24.34
N LYS A 65 41.04 -11.52 -23.02
CA LYS A 65 40.16 -11.07 -21.94
C LYS A 65 40.30 -9.57 -21.67
N THR A 66 39.19 -8.86 -21.43
CA THR A 66 38.97 -7.72 -20.50
C THR A 66 37.50 -7.28 -20.75
N THR A 67 36.66 -6.74 -19.87
CA THR A 67 36.75 -5.76 -18.78
C THR A 67 36.65 -4.18 -19.08
N SER A 68 35.43 -3.64 -19.31
CA SER A 68 34.76 -2.26 -19.28
C SER A 68 33.17 -2.28 -19.28
N LYS A 69 32.48 -2.29 -18.13
CA LYS A 69 31.63 -1.18 -17.66
C LYS A 69 31.10 -0.25 -18.77
N THR A 70 29.86 -0.44 -19.20
CA THR A 70 29.04 0.60 -19.85
C THR A 70 27.74 0.68 -19.06
N ALA A 71 27.50 1.86 -18.48
CA ALA A 71 26.33 2.19 -17.71
C ALA A 71 25.06 1.81 -18.49
N CYS A 72 24.31 0.82 -18.00
CA CYS A 72 22.89 0.80 -18.25
C CYS A 72 22.35 2.02 -17.51
N ILE A 73 22.09 3.09 -18.28
CA ILE A 73 21.12 4.12 -17.88
C ILE A 73 19.98 3.33 -17.25
N LEU A 74 19.79 3.47 -15.93
CA LEU A 74 18.62 2.93 -15.25
C LEU A 74 17.45 3.63 -15.94
N LYS A 75 16.88 2.97 -16.94
CA LYS A 75 15.71 3.47 -17.64
C LYS A 75 14.62 3.34 -16.59
N GLU A 76 14.38 4.43 -15.88
CA GLU A 76 13.44 4.51 -14.78
C GLU A 76 12.06 4.22 -15.37
N THR A 77 11.63 2.97 -15.23
CA THR A 77 10.36 2.52 -15.77
C THR A 77 9.27 2.90 -14.77
N LYS A 78 8.21 3.56 -15.26
CA LYS A 78 7.03 3.87 -14.45
C LYS A 78 6.50 2.57 -13.84
N ARG A 79 6.18 2.60 -12.55
CA ARG A 79 5.54 1.46 -11.86
C ARG A 79 4.26 1.07 -12.62
N THR A 80 4.05 -0.22 -12.84
CA THR A 80 2.89 -0.75 -13.57
C THR A 80 1.66 -0.89 -12.68
N GLU A 81 1.87 -1.07 -11.38
CA GLU A 81 0.82 -1.16 -10.36
C GLU A 81 0.68 0.18 -9.64
N PHE A 82 -0.14 1.07 -10.21
CA PHE A 82 -0.49 2.35 -9.59
C PHE A 82 -2.01 2.48 -9.55
N LEU A 83 -2.50 3.20 -8.54
CA LEU A 83 -3.93 3.43 -8.35
C LEU A 83 -4.50 4.27 -9.50
N PRO A 84 -5.51 3.77 -10.24
CA PRO A 84 -6.22 4.57 -11.24
C PRO A 84 -6.82 5.83 -10.62
N TRP A 85 -6.98 6.87 -11.44
CA TRP A 85 -7.49 8.15 -10.97
C TRP A 85 -8.91 8.06 -10.39
N ASP A 86 -9.79 7.29 -11.04
CA ASP A 86 -11.18 7.14 -10.60
C ASP A 86 -11.25 6.45 -9.23
N ASP A 87 -10.47 5.38 -9.04
CA ASP A 87 -10.34 4.68 -7.76
C ASP A 87 -9.75 5.60 -6.69
N TYR A 88 -8.76 6.42 -7.04
CA TYR A 88 -8.17 7.39 -6.13
C TYR A 88 -9.20 8.42 -5.66
N PHE A 89 -9.94 9.04 -6.58
CA PHE A 89 -10.93 10.06 -6.19
C PHE A 89 -12.11 9.46 -5.44
N MET A 90 -12.51 8.24 -5.77
CA MET A 90 -13.53 7.51 -5.03
C MET A 90 -13.07 7.14 -3.63
N ALA A 91 -11.82 6.69 -3.47
CA ALA A 91 -11.23 6.44 -2.16
C ALA A 91 -11.18 7.73 -1.32
N VAL A 92 -10.86 8.88 -1.91
CA VAL A 92 -10.90 10.18 -1.20
C VAL A 92 -12.32 10.54 -0.76
N ALA A 93 -13.34 10.33 -1.59
CA ALA A 93 -14.73 10.57 -1.22
C ALA A 93 -15.15 9.67 -0.05
N PHE A 94 -14.83 8.37 -0.10
CA PHE A 94 -15.11 7.43 0.98
C PHE A 94 -14.38 7.80 2.27
N LEU A 95 -13.11 8.19 2.18
CA LEU A 95 -12.34 8.63 3.34
C LEU A 95 -12.91 9.91 3.94
N SER A 96 -13.40 10.83 3.11
CA SER A 96 -14.07 12.05 3.56
C SER A 96 -15.37 11.72 4.30
N ALA A 97 -16.13 10.73 3.85
CA ALA A 97 -17.34 10.26 4.53
C ALA A 97 -17.07 9.84 5.99
N MET A 98 -15.90 9.24 6.27
CA MET A 98 -15.50 8.84 7.62
C MET A 98 -15.31 10.01 8.59
N ARG A 99 -15.34 11.26 8.12
CA ARG A 99 -15.35 12.46 8.97
C ARG A 99 -16.74 12.82 9.49
N SER A 100 -17.80 12.30 8.87
CA SER A 100 -19.17 12.55 9.30
C SER A 100 -19.42 11.98 10.69
N LYS A 101 -20.13 12.74 11.52
CA LYS A 101 -20.59 12.31 12.86
C LYS A 101 -22.02 11.78 12.85
N ASP A 102 -22.70 11.80 11.70
CA ASP A 102 -24.05 11.26 11.57
C ASP A 102 -24.02 9.74 11.84
N PRO A 103 -24.75 9.23 12.85
CA PRO A 103 -24.74 7.79 13.17
C PRO A 103 -25.44 6.94 12.11
N SER A 104 -26.26 7.55 11.26
CA SER A 104 -27.18 6.84 10.38
C SER A 104 -26.70 6.73 8.93
N SER A 105 -25.95 7.72 8.46
CA SER A 105 -25.42 7.75 7.09
C SER A 105 -24.13 8.54 7.06
N GLN A 106 -23.07 7.96 6.50
CA GLN A 106 -21.80 8.65 6.27
C GLN A 106 -21.59 8.80 4.77
N VAL A 107 -21.68 10.04 4.28
CA VAL A 107 -21.57 10.37 2.87
C VAL A 107 -20.42 11.34 2.68
N GLY A 108 -19.63 11.13 1.63
CA GLY A 108 -18.52 11.98 1.27
C GLY A 108 -18.54 12.32 -0.21
N ALA A 109 -17.95 13.46 -0.54
CA ALA A 109 -17.88 14.00 -1.89
C ALA A 109 -16.45 14.47 -2.20
N CYS A 110 -16.05 14.30 -3.45
CA CYS A 110 -14.77 14.77 -3.97
C CYS A 110 -15.04 15.44 -5.32
N ILE A 111 -14.73 16.74 -5.44
CA ILE A 111 -14.90 17.52 -6.67
C ILE A 111 -13.54 17.68 -7.32
N VAL A 112 -13.45 17.27 -8.58
CA VAL A 112 -12.22 17.21 -9.35
C VAL A 112 -12.38 18.02 -10.63
N ASN A 113 -11.37 18.79 -11.00
CA ASN A 113 -11.36 19.53 -12.27
C ASN A 113 -10.85 18.68 -13.45
N ALA A 114 -10.88 19.25 -14.66
CA ALA A 114 -10.41 18.57 -15.87
C ALA A 114 -8.92 18.18 -15.82
N ASP A 115 -8.10 18.89 -15.03
CA ASP A 115 -6.69 18.62 -14.82
C ASP A 115 -6.42 17.54 -13.76
N LYS A 116 -7.46 16.85 -13.27
CA LYS A 116 -7.37 15.83 -12.22
C LYS A 116 -6.82 16.37 -10.89
N LYS A 117 -7.13 17.63 -10.59
CA LYS A 117 -6.85 18.26 -9.30
C LYS A 117 -8.12 18.31 -8.48
N ILE A 118 -8.01 17.93 -7.22
CA ILE A 118 -9.09 18.07 -6.25
C ILE A 118 -9.26 19.57 -5.96
N VAL A 119 -10.45 20.10 -6.24
CA VAL A 119 -10.81 21.50 -5.99
C VAL A 119 -11.69 21.65 -4.76
N GLY A 120 -12.30 20.57 -4.30
CA GLY A 120 -13.10 20.54 -3.08
C GLY A 120 -13.35 19.12 -2.59
N ILE A 121 -13.51 18.98 -1.27
CA ILE A 121 -13.93 17.76 -0.60
C ILE A 121 -15.04 18.12 0.38
N GLY A 122 -15.92 17.18 0.69
CA GLY A 122 -17.01 17.40 1.63
C GLY A 122 -17.55 16.10 2.20
N TYR A 123 -18.33 16.23 3.26
CA TYR A 123 -19.08 15.15 3.89
C TYR A 123 -20.33 15.73 4.55
N ASN A 124 -21.33 14.90 4.82
CA ASN A 124 -22.56 15.34 5.50
C ASN A 124 -22.30 15.67 6.97
N GLY A 125 -22.86 16.77 7.46
CA GLY A 125 -22.68 17.21 8.83
C GLY A 125 -23.57 18.38 9.22
N MET A 126 -23.48 18.81 10.48
CA MET A 126 -24.14 20.02 10.95
C MET A 126 -23.45 21.28 10.40
N PRO A 127 -24.12 22.45 10.42
CA PRO A 127 -23.53 23.69 9.96
C PRO A 127 -22.28 24.07 10.74
N ILE A 128 -21.36 24.74 10.06
CA ILE A 128 -20.09 25.16 10.65
C ILE A 128 -20.35 26.11 11.82
N GLY A 129 -19.74 25.81 12.97
CA GLY A 129 -19.85 26.62 14.19
C GLY A 129 -20.94 26.15 15.16
N CYS A 130 -21.73 25.14 14.79
CA CYS A 130 -22.64 24.48 15.71
C CYS A 130 -21.96 23.28 16.38
N SER A 131 -22.25 23.06 17.66
CA SER A 131 -21.78 21.86 18.37
C SER A 131 -22.58 20.63 17.93
N ASP A 132 -21.88 19.57 17.53
CA ASP A 132 -22.50 18.30 17.14
C ASP A 132 -23.13 17.55 18.33
N ASP A 133 -22.85 17.97 19.56
CA ASP A 133 -23.43 17.42 20.79
C ASP A 133 -24.71 18.17 21.21
N GLU A 134 -24.88 19.41 20.74
CA GLU A 134 -26.06 20.23 21.04
C GLU A 134 -27.17 20.03 20.00
N LEU A 135 -26.79 19.74 18.75
CA LEU A 135 -27.75 19.53 17.67
C LEU A 135 -28.17 18.06 17.54
N PRO A 136 -29.46 17.79 17.30
CA PRO A 136 -30.00 16.44 17.29
C PRO A 136 -29.71 15.72 15.97
N TRP A 137 -29.26 14.46 16.07
CA TRP A 137 -29.00 13.58 14.92
C TRP A 137 -30.19 12.69 14.53
N ASN A 138 -31.33 12.80 15.21
CA ASN A 138 -32.47 11.93 15.01
C ASN A 138 -33.16 12.18 13.67
N LYS A 139 -33.63 11.11 13.02
CA LYS A 139 -34.41 11.21 11.77
C LYS A 139 -35.87 11.56 12.03
N GLU A 140 -36.41 11.04 13.13
CA GLU A 140 -37.83 11.14 13.48
C GLU A 140 -37.97 11.63 14.91
N SER A 141 -38.87 12.58 15.12
CA SER A 141 -39.29 13.08 16.43
C SER A 141 -40.66 13.74 16.26
N SER A 142 -41.45 13.78 17.35
CA SER A 142 -42.70 14.54 17.40
C SER A 142 -42.46 16.05 17.32
N ASP A 143 -41.33 16.52 17.84
CA ASP A 143 -40.87 17.90 17.71
C ASP A 143 -39.95 18.03 16.48
N PRO A 144 -40.32 18.82 15.45
CA PRO A 144 -39.49 19.03 14.26
C PRO A 144 -38.09 19.55 14.58
N LEU A 145 -37.92 20.34 15.65
CA LEU A 145 -36.62 20.89 16.07
C LEU A 145 -35.68 19.82 16.62
N GLN A 146 -36.18 18.63 16.92
CA GLN A 146 -35.41 17.48 17.37
C GLN A 146 -35.01 16.55 16.23
N THR A 147 -35.22 16.96 14.97
CA THR A 147 -34.81 16.21 13.79
C THR A 147 -33.60 16.85 13.13
N LYS A 148 -32.67 16.02 12.64
CA LYS A 148 -31.44 16.48 11.98
C LYS A 148 -31.71 17.26 10.69
N TYR A 149 -32.85 16.99 10.05
CA TYR A 149 -33.19 17.57 8.75
C TYR A 149 -33.47 19.07 8.80
N MET A 150 -33.72 19.64 9.99
CA MET A 150 -33.89 21.08 10.16
C MET A 150 -32.56 21.85 10.16
N TYR A 151 -31.44 21.15 10.35
CA TYR A 151 -30.12 21.78 10.51
C TYR A 151 -29.05 21.23 9.56
N GLY A 152 -29.22 20.01 9.04
CA GLY A 152 -28.22 19.36 8.19
C GLY A 152 -27.99 20.07 6.84
N MET A 153 -26.72 20.12 6.42
CA MET A 153 -26.29 20.47 5.06
C MET A 153 -25.80 19.26 4.28
#